data_AF-A0A3D0C6S6-F1
#
_entry.id   AF-A0A3D0C6S6-F1
#
_cell.length_a   1.000
_cell.length_b   1.000
_cell.length_c   1.000
_cell.angle_alpha   90.00
_cell.angle_beta   90.00
_cell.angle_gamma   90.00
#
_symmetry.space_group_name_H-M   'P 1'
#
loop_
_entity.id
_entity.type
_entity.pdbx_description
1 polymer ?
#
loop_
_entity_poly.entity_id
_entity_poly.type
_entity_poly.pdbx_seq_one_letter_code
_entity_poly.pdbx_strand_id
1 'polypeptide(L)'
;MSFRFLNLDKFQAYSLVREILGSTHEEHSESNSYVACVPLTQQNFEEINDYYVRQRIEIEACDILVSVNADSRSGTVDVPLIVNRMLKYIDCKLTFSFTAA
;
A
#
# COMPACT_ATOMS: atom_id res chain seq x y z
N MET A 1 3.55 8.05 0.71
CA MET A 1 2.91 7.12 -0.24
C MET A 1 3.15 5.73 0.26
N SER A 2 2.14 4.87 0.17
CA SER A 2 2.19 3.54 0.77
C SER A 2 1.60 2.51 -0.18
N PHE A 3 2.21 1.35 -0.27
CA PHE A 3 1.57 0.18 -0.86
C PHE A 3 0.66 -0.43 0.20
N ARG A 4 -0.59 -0.76 -0.14
CA ARG A 4 -1.54 -1.34 0.81
C ARG A 4 -2.03 -2.68 0.32
N PHE A 5 -2.10 -3.62 1.25
CA PHE A 5 -2.85 -4.86 1.10
C PHE A 5 -4.20 -4.64 1.77
N LEU A 6 -5.28 -4.75 1.01
CA LEU A 6 -6.62 -4.29 1.41
C LEU A 6 -7.47 -5.37 2.08
N ASN A 7 -7.08 -6.64 1.93
CA ASN A 7 -7.89 -7.76 2.41
C ASN A 7 -7.00 -8.94 2.82
N LEU A 8 -6.22 -8.75 3.89
CA LEU A 8 -5.41 -9.81 4.47
C LEU A 8 -6.19 -10.55 5.56
N ASP A 9 -5.89 -11.85 5.72
CA ASP A 9 -6.27 -12.56 6.93
C ASP A 9 -5.34 -12.21 8.11
N LYS A 10 -5.70 -12.68 9.31
CA LYS A 10 -4.94 -12.42 10.53
C LYS A 10 -3.49 -12.92 10.46
N PHE A 11 -3.25 -14.10 9.88
CA PHE A 11 -1.89 -14.64 9.80
C PHE A 11 -1.04 -13.83 8.81
N GLN A 12 -1.63 -13.44 7.68
CA GLN A 12 -1.00 -12.60 6.68
C GLN A 12 -0.62 -11.24 7.28
N ALA A 13 -1.56 -10.52 7.90
CA ALA A 13 -1.30 -9.19 8.46
C ALA A 13 -0.18 -9.17 9.51
N TYR A 14 -0.16 -10.16 10.41
CA TYR A 14 0.85 -10.23 11.47
C TYR A 14 2.21 -10.73 10.97
N SER A 15 2.25 -11.60 9.95
CA SER A 15 3.51 -12.01 9.32
C SER A 15 4.14 -10.86 8.54
N LEU A 16 3.33 -10.09 7.80
CA LEU A 16 3.78 -8.93 7.03
C LEU A 16 4.54 -7.91 7.89
N VAL A 17 3.99 -7.54 9.06
CA VAL A 17 4.64 -6.57 9.96
C VAL A 17 5.97 -7.05 10.55
N ARG A 18 6.21 -8.36 10.55
CA ARG A 18 7.49 -8.94 10.98
C ARG A 18 8.50 -9.04 9.84
N GLU A 19 8.03 -9.15 8.62
CA GLU A 19 8.84 -9.40 7.44
C GLU A 19 9.26 -8.11 6.74
N ILE A 20 8.39 -7.08 6.74
CA ILE A 20 8.62 -5.83 6.01
C ILE A 20 8.73 -4.68 7.00
N LEU A 21 9.92 -4.07 7.07
CA LEU A 21 10.21 -3.02 8.05
C LEU A 21 9.32 -1.78 7.84
N GLY A 22 8.79 -1.23 8.94
CA GLY A 22 8.01 0.01 8.91
C GLY A 22 6.59 -0.15 8.37
N SER A 23 6.16 -1.38 8.14
CA SER A 23 4.78 -1.69 7.81
C SER A 23 3.87 -1.66 9.05
N THR A 24 2.59 -1.39 8.81
CA THR A 24 1.54 -1.38 9.83
C THR A 24 0.35 -2.20 9.35
N HIS A 25 -0.54 -2.59 10.25
CA HIS A 25 -1.82 -3.18 9.90
C HIS A 25 -2.92 -2.62 10.78
N GLU A 26 -4.13 -2.58 10.23
CA GLU A 26 -5.35 -2.17 10.90
C GLU A 26 -6.43 -3.22 10.62
N GLU A 27 -7.21 -3.54 11.64
CA GLU A 27 -8.33 -4.48 11.52
C GLU A 27 -9.57 -3.75 11.00
N HIS A 28 -10.15 -4.26 9.93
CA HIS A 28 -11.45 -3.82 9.44
C HIS A 28 -12.55 -4.46 10.30
N SER A 29 -13.17 -3.65 11.15
CA SER A 29 -14.09 -4.09 12.21
C SER A 29 -15.33 -4.86 11.69
N GLU A 30 -15.68 -4.69 10.41
CA GLU A 30 -16.88 -5.28 9.81
C GLU A 30 -16.63 -6.60 9.08
N SER A 31 -15.41 -6.86 8.61
CA SER A 31 -15.10 -7.98 7.71
C SER A 31 -14.11 -9.00 8.26
N ASN A 32 -13.64 -8.84 9.50
CA ASN A 32 -12.59 -9.68 10.11
C ASN A 32 -11.35 -9.83 9.20
N SER A 33 -11.10 -8.79 8.40
CA SER A 33 -9.98 -8.69 7.48
C SER A 33 -9.09 -7.54 7.91
N TYR A 34 -7.87 -7.52 7.39
CA TYR A 34 -6.86 -6.56 7.78
C TYR A 34 -6.38 -5.77 6.57
N VAL A 35 -6.22 -4.46 6.77
CA VAL A 35 -5.54 -3.59 5.82
C VAL A 35 -4.12 -3.38 6.32
N ALA A 36 -3.13 -3.83 5.55
CA ALA A 36 -1.73 -3.57 5.86
C ALA A 36 -1.19 -2.43 4.98
N CYS A 37 -0.44 -1.53 5.58
CA CYS A 37 0.22 -0.42 4.89
C CYS A 37 1.74 -0.60 4.97
N VAL A 38 2.40 -0.54 3.82
CA VAL A 38 3.87 -0.57 3.71
C VAL A 38 4.34 0.74 3.09
N PRO A 39 5.29 1.46 3.70
CA PRO A 39 5.92 2.60 3.06
C PRO A 39 6.55 2.19 1.72
N LEU A 40 6.19 2.89 0.64
CA LEU A 40 6.75 2.59 -0.67
C LEU A 40 8.14 3.24 -0.80
N THR A 41 9.18 2.49 -0.43
CA THR A 41 10.59 2.88 -0.50
C THR A 41 11.38 1.88 -1.33
N GLN A 42 12.61 2.24 -1.73
CA GLN A 42 13.48 1.29 -2.45
C GLN A 42 13.84 0.07 -1.59
N GLN A 43 13.92 0.24 -0.26
CA GLN A 43 14.27 -0.84 0.67
C GLN A 43 13.17 -1.90 0.71
N ASN A 44 11.91 -1.47 0.76
CA ASN A 44 10.78 -2.39 0.91
C ASN A 44 10.22 -2.86 -0.45
N PHE A 45 10.77 -2.40 -1.58
CA PHE A 45 10.22 -2.68 -2.91
C PHE A 45 10.21 -4.18 -3.23
N GLU A 46 11.37 -4.84 -3.06
CA GLU A 46 11.51 -6.27 -3.30
C GLU A 46 10.69 -7.08 -2.30
N GLU A 47 10.71 -6.68 -1.02
CA GLU A 47 9.96 -7.34 0.06
C GLU A 47 8.44 -7.31 -0.18
N ILE A 48 7.89 -6.18 -0.66
CA ILE A 48 6.47 -6.06 -1.05
C ILE A 48 6.14 -7.06 -2.15
N ASN A 49 6.97 -7.11 -3.20
CA ASN A 49 6.75 -7.98 -4.34
C ASN A 49 6.83 -9.46 -3.95
N ASP A 50 7.85 -9.84 -3.17
CA ASP A 50 8.03 -11.20 -2.70
C ASP A 50 6.87 -11.64 -1.80
N TYR A 51 6.40 -10.75 -0.92
CA TYR A 51 5.23 -11.00 -0.10
C TYR A 51 3.95 -11.18 -0.95
N TYR A 52 3.72 -10.27 -1.90
CA TYR A 52 2.58 -10.32 -2.82
C TYR A 52 2.49 -11.66 -3.58
N VAL A 53 3.61 -12.08 -4.19
CA VAL A 53 3.67 -13.33 -4.96
C VAL A 53 3.49 -14.55 -4.07
N ARG A 54 4.21 -14.61 -2.94
CA ARG A 54 4.21 -15.77 -2.04
C ARG A 54 2.85 -15.99 -1.38
N GLN A 55 2.18 -14.91 -0.96
CA GLN A 55 0.87 -14.99 -0.33
C GLN A 55 -0.28 -15.10 -1.34
N ARG A 56 0.01 -15.03 -2.65
CA ARG A 56 -0.97 -15.09 -3.73
C ARG A 56 -2.07 -14.05 -3.57
N ILE A 57 -1.67 -12.82 -3.27
CA ILE A 57 -2.61 -11.72 -3.10
C ILE A 57 -3.27 -11.42 -4.44
N GLU A 58 -4.59 -11.28 -4.44
CA GLU A 58 -5.31 -10.86 -5.65
C GLU A 58 -4.98 -9.42 -6.00
N ILE A 59 -4.90 -9.14 -7.30
CA ILE A 59 -4.53 -7.81 -7.80
C ILE A 59 -5.51 -6.71 -7.37
N GLU A 60 -6.78 -7.07 -7.15
CA GLU A 60 -7.83 -6.17 -6.67
C GLU A 60 -7.74 -5.92 -5.15
N ALA A 61 -7.02 -6.78 -4.43
CA ALA A 61 -6.81 -6.74 -2.99
C ALA A 61 -5.57 -5.94 -2.58
N CYS A 62 -5.02 -5.11 -3.48
CA CYS A 62 -3.96 -4.17 -3.17
C CYS A 62 -4.11 -2.84 -3.92
N ASP A 63 -3.45 -1.80 -3.41
CA ASP A 63 -3.31 -0.53 -4.12
C ASP A 63 -2.07 0.25 -3.69
N ILE A 64 -1.76 1.32 -4.43
CA ILE A 64 -0.80 2.33 -3.98
C ILE A 64 -1.57 3.57 -3.56
N LEU A 65 -1.48 3.91 -2.27
CA LEU A 65 -2.04 5.12 -1.69
C LEU A 65 -1.10 6.31 -1.89
N VAL A 66 -1.58 7.29 -2.65
CA VAL A 66 -0.98 8.61 -2.82
C VAL A 66 -1.78 9.60 -2.00
N SER A 67 -1.29 9.91 -0.81
CA SER A 67 -1.88 10.92 0.07
C SER A 67 -1.20 12.27 -0.11
N VAL A 68 -2.00 13.32 -0.33
CA VAL A 68 -1.55 14.71 -0.48
C VAL A 68 -2.25 15.58 0.56
N ASN A 69 -1.47 16.30 1.38
CA ASN A 69 -2.02 17.40 2.17
C ASN A 69 -1.86 18.67 1.34
N ALA A 70 -2.99 19.29 0.98
CA ALA A 70 -2.99 20.49 0.17
C ALA A 70 -3.49 21.68 1.02
N ASP A 71 -2.62 22.66 1.22
CA ASP A 71 -2.97 23.93 1.88
C ASP A 71 -3.68 24.91 0.92
N SER A 72 -3.85 24.51 -0.34
CA SER A 72 -4.41 25.34 -1.42
C SER A 72 -5.52 24.59 -2.15
N ARG A 73 -6.50 25.34 -2.68
CA ARG A 73 -7.65 24.78 -3.42
C ARG A 73 -7.27 24.01 -4.69
N SER A 74 -6.07 24.23 -5.22
CA SER A 74 -5.59 23.59 -6.44
C SER A 74 -4.07 23.55 -6.47
N GLY A 75 -3.51 22.41 -6.86
CA GLY A 75 -2.09 22.22 -7.08
C GLY A 75 -1.83 20.98 -7.92
N THR A 76 -0.59 20.82 -8.36
CA THR A 76 -0.12 19.62 -9.06
C THR A 76 0.91 18.91 -8.19
N VAL A 77 0.81 17.60 -8.07
CA VAL A 77 1.80 16.76 -7.37
C VAL A 77 2.34 15.75 -8.35
N ASP A 78 3.64 15.76 -8.54
CA ASP A 78 4.32 14.75 -9.33
C ASP A 78 4.38 13.44 -8.57
N VAL A 79 3.93 12.38 -9.21
CA VAL A 79 4.02 11.03 -8.66
C VAL A 79 5.47 10.53 -8.80
N PRO A 80 6.14 10.14 -7.70
CA PRO A 80 7.50 9.62 -7.72
C PRO A 80 7.65 8.41 -8.64
N LEU A 81 8.81 8.31 -9.32
CA LEU A 81 9.11 7.22 -10.25
C LEU A 81 8.96 5.82 -9.64
N ILE A 82 9.16 5.67 -8.32
CA ILE A 82 9.01 4.39 -7.63
C ILE A 82 7.57 3.84 -7.70
N VAL A 83 6.55 4.70 -7.74
CA VAL A 83 5.15 4.29 -7.94
C VAL A 83 4.98 3.65 -9.31
N ASN A 84 5.49 4.32 -10.35
CA ASN A 84 5.44 3.79 -11.72
C ASN A 84 6.24 2.49 -11.88
N ARG A 85 7.33 2.34 -11.12
CA ARG A 85 8.06 1.07 -11.07
C ARG A 85 7.22 0.00 -10.41
N MET A 86 6.61 0.27 -9.27
CA MET A 86 5.79 -0.70 -8.56
C MET A 86 4.59 -1.16 -9.41
N LEU A 87 3.93 -0.23 -10.11
CA LEU A 87 2.84 -0.57 -11.04
C LEU A 87 3.26 -1.52 -12.17
N LYS A 88 4.52 -1.50 -12.60
CA LYS A 88 5.03 -2.46 -13.60
C LYS A 88 5.24 -3.86 -13.03
N TYR A 89 5.42 -3.99 -11.72
CA TYR A 89 5.60 -5.27 -11.04
C TYR A 89 4.25 -5.82 -10.55
N ILE A 90 3.45 -4.96 -9.94
CA ILE A 90 2.13 -5.26 -9.41
C ILE A 90 1.16 -4.24 -10.01
N ASP A 91 0.40 -4.66 -11.03
CA ASP A 91 -0.56 -3.84 -11.77
C ASP A 91 -1.85 -3.59 -10.96
N CYS A 92 -1.67 -3.07 -9.74
CA CYS A 92 -2.72 -2.71 -8.81
C CYS A 92 -3.22 -1.28 -9.07
N LYS A 93 -4.38 -0.96 -8.51
CA LYS A 93 -4.96 0.38 -8.64
C LYS A 93 -4.15 1.44 -7.90
N LEU A 94 -4.28 2.70 -8.35
CA LEU A 94 -3.84 3.88 -7.60
C LEU A 94 -5.02 4.46 -6.82
N THR A 95 -4.83 4.67 -5.53
CA THR A 95 -5.81 5.37 -4.68
C THR A 95 -5.25 6.73 -4.29
N PHE A 96 -5.97 7.79 -4.65
CA PHE A 96 -5.60 9.15 -4.28
C PHE A 96 -6.43 9.58 -3.07
N SER A 97 -5.75 10.11 -2.05
CA SER A 97 -6.38 10.72 -0.90
C SER A 97 -5.86 12.15 -0.76
N PHE A 98 -6.75 13.09 -0.55
CA PHE A 98 -6.36 14.46 -0.28
C PHE A 98 -7.17 15.03 0.87
N THR A 99 -6.50 15.81 1.70
CA THR A 99 -7.14 16.64 2.72
C THR A 99 -7.07 18.07 2.21
N ALA A 100 -8.22 18.69 2.00
CA ALA A 100 -8.34 20.10 1.69
C ALA A 100 -8.84 20.82 2.95
N ALA A 101 -8.10 21.84 3.40
CA ALA A 101 -8.52 22.74 4.48
C ALA A 101 -9.47 23.83 3.96
#